data_AF-A0A7J7RF71-F1
#
_entry.id   AF-A0A7J7RF71-F1
#
_cell.length_a   1.000
_cell.length_b   1.000
_cell.length_c   1.000
_cell.angle_alpha   90.00
_cell.angle_beta   90.00
_cell.angle_gamma   90.00
#
_symmetry.space_group_name_H-M   'P 1'
#
loop_
_entity.id
_entity.type
_entity.pdbx_description
1 polymer ?
#
loop_
_entity_poly.entity_id
_entity_poly.type
_entity_poly.pdbx_seq_one_letter_code
_entity_poly.pdbx_strand_id
1 'polypeptide(L)'
;MAESSDKLYRVEYAKSGRASCKKCSESIPKDSLRMAIMVQSPMFDGKVPHWYHFSCFWKVGHSIWHPEVEVDGFSELRWDDQQKVKKTAEAGGVTGAYTPGKAAGVTPNPSASRGLFPRVRKSPLACSLSVAHVHTENIFSDA
;
A
#
# COMPACT_ATOMS: atom_id res chain seq x y z
N MET A 1 -20.58 -11.09 -20.29
CA MET A 1 -19.86 -10.33 -19.24
C MET A 1 -18.54 -9.87 -19.86
N ALA A 2 -18.59 -8.89 -20.75
CA ALA A 2 -17.42 -8.41 -21.51
C ALA A 2 -17.40 -6.88 -21.41
N GLU A 3 -16.20 -6.29 -21.51
CA GLU A 3 -15.88 -4.85 -21.54
C GLU A 3 -15.54 -4.09 -20.24
N SER A 4 -15.02 -4.73 -19.20
CA SER A 4 -14.43 -3.99 -18.04
C SER A 4 -12.93 -4.21 -17.83
N SER A 5 -12.30 -5.14 -18.57
CA SER A 5 -10.94 -5.62 -18.25
C SER A 5 -9.82 -5.01 -19.09
N ASP A 6 -10.13 -4.16 -20.07
CA ASP A 6 -9.09 -3.58 -20.94
C ASP A 6 -8.54 -2.22 -20.45
N LYS A 7 -9.25 -1.56 -19.54
CA LYS A 7 -8.86 -0.25 -19.02
C LYS A 7 -7.59 -0.33 -18.17
N LEU A 8 -6.73 0.67 -18.32
CA LEU A 8 -5.44 0.75 -17.62
C LEU A 8 -5.61 0.97 -16.12
N TYR A 9 -6.65 1.72 -15.74
CA TYR A 9 -6.93 2.05 -14.36
C TYR A 9 -8.29 1.51 -13.94
N ARG A 10 -8.44 1.25 -12.64
CA ARG A 10 -9.71 0.84 -12.02
C ARG A 10 -9.89 1.59 -10.71
N VAL A 11 -11.11 2.00 -10.41
CA VAL A 11 -11.49 2.61 -9.14
C VAL A 11 -12.69 1.88 -8.57
N GLU A 12 -12.65 1.57 -7.27
CA GLU A 12 -13.78 0.97 -6.57
C GLU A 12 -13.70 1.25 -5.07
N TYR A 13 -14.83 1.10 -4.38
CA TYR A 13 -14.83 0.97 -2.93
C TYR A 13 -14.32 -0.42 -2.53
N ALA A 14 -13.46 -0.46 -1.51
CA ALA A 14 -12.84 -1.70 -1.08
C ALA A 14 -13.86 -2.71 -0.53
N LYS A 15 -14.16 -3.77 -1.28
CA LYS A 15 -15.06 -4.86 -0.84
C LYS A 15 -14.56 -5.58 0.42
N SER A 16 -13.24 -5.65 0.60
CA SER A 16 -12.60 -6.24 1.78
C SER A 16 -11.27 -5.55 2.08
N GLY A 17 -10.82 -5.65 3.33
CA GLY A 17 -9.55 -5.09 3.80
C GLY A 17 -8.32 -5.97 3.55
N ARG A 18 -8.38 -6.92 2.61
CA ARG A 18 -7.29 -7.86 2.33
C ARG A 18 -6.25 -7.33 1.33
N ALA A 19 -6.58 -6.27 0.60
CA ALA A 19 -5.67 -5.68 -0.36
C ALA A 19 -4.62 -4.83 0.35
N SER A 20 -3.35 -4.99 -0.03
CA SER A 20 -2.25 -4.16 0.45
C SER A 20 -1.85 -3.12 -0.60
N CYS A 21 -1.60 -1.89 -0.15
CA CYS A 21 -1.17 -0.80 -1.01
C CYS A 21 0.28 -1.05 -1.48
N LYS A 22 0.52 -1.05 -2.79
CA LYS A 22 1.88 -1.25 -3.34
C LYS A 22 2.85 -0.10 -3.11
N LYS A 23 2.37 1.09 -2.71
CA LYS A 23 3.22 2.27 -2.43
C LYS A 23 3.67 2.36 -0.96
N CYS A 24 2.73 2.22 -0.02
CA CYS A 24 3.02 2.35 1.42
C CYS A 24 3.06 1.01 2.16
N SER A 25 2.79 -0.12 1.49
CA SER A 25 2.73 -1.47 2.07
C SER A 25 1.70 -1.70 3.18
N GLU A 26 0.86 -0.71 3.46
CA GLU A 26 -0.22 -0.82 4.45
C GLU A 26 -1.48 -1.50 3.86
N SER A 27 -2.30 -2.08 4.73
CA SER A 27 -3.59 -2.67 4.37
C SER A 27 -4.62 -1.59 4.04
N ILE A 28 -5.34 -1.76 2.93
CA ILE A 28 -6.41 -0.86 2.50
C ILE A 28 -7.68 -1.20 3.30
N PRO A 29 -8.30 -0.25 4.02
CA PRO A 29 -9.49 -0.53 4.82
C PRO A 29 -10.71 -0.88 3.95
N LYS A 30 -11.63 -1.70 4.49
CA LYS A 30 -12.93 -2.00 3.86
C LYS A 30 -13.72 -0.69 3.66
N ASP A 31 -14.51 -0.63 2.60
CA ASP A 31 -15.38 0.50 2.23
C ASP A 31 -14.63 1.81 1.95
N SER A 32 -13.30 1.78 1.87
CA SER A 32 -12.49 2.94 1.46
C SER A 32 -12.35 3.05 -0.05
N LEU A 33 -12.22 4.27 -0.55
CA LEU A 33 -11.94 4.53 -1.96
C LEU A 33 -10.50 4.11 -2.30
N ARG A 34 -10.35 3.17 -3.22
CA ARG A 34 -9.05 2.67 -3.68
C ARG A 34 -8.97 2.68 -5.20
N MET A 35 -7.75 2.82 -5.70
CA MET A 35 -7.45 2.81 -7.13
C MET A 35 -6.52 1.65 -7.44
N ALA A 36 -6.66 1.08 -8.63
CA ALA A 36 -5.81 0.03 -9.15
C ALA A 36 -5.28 0.37 -10.52
N ILE A 37 -4.11 -0.19 -10.81
CA ILE A 37 -3.49 -0.18 -12.14
C ILE A 37 -3.51 -1.61 -12.65
N MET A 38 -4.04 -1.81 -13.85
CA MET A 38 -3.98 -3.09 -14.53
C MET A 38 -2.59 -3.25 -15.14
N VAL A 39 -1.78 -4.11 -14.54
CA VAL A 39 -0.45 -4.45 -15.05
C VAL A 39 -0.44 -5.89 -15.51
N GLN A 40 0.27 -6.17 -16.61
CA GLN A 40 0.46 -7.54 -17.08
C GLN A 40 1.32 -8.30 -16.07
N SER A 41 0.88 -9.49 -15.67
CA SER A 41 1.68 -10.34 -14.80
C SER A 41 2.81 -11.03 -15.57
N PRO A 42 4.02 -11.12 -15.01
CA PRO A 42 5.07 -11.94 -15.60
C PRO A 42 4.85 -13.45 -15.41
N MET A 43 3.96 -13.86 -14.49
CA MET A 43 3.77 -15.25 -14.10
C MET A 43 2.56 -15.94 -14.75
N PHE A 44 1.59 -15.17 -15.24
CA PHE A 44 0.38 -15.72 -15.88
C PHE A 44 -0.05 -14.79 -17.01
N ASP A 45 -0.69 -15.35 -18.04
CA ASP A 45 -1.18 -14.58 -19.18
C ASP A 45 -2.48 -13.83 -18.83
N GLY A 46 -2.31 -12.73 -18.10
CA GLY A 46 -3.41 -11.85 -17.73
C GLY A 46 -2.97 -10.60 -16.97
N LYS A 47 -3.90 -9.64 -16.91
CA LYS A 47 -3.73 -8.38 -16.18
C LYS A 47 -4.10 -8.57 -14.71
N VAL A 48 -3.23 -8.14 -13.80
CA VAL A 48 -3.50 -8.05 -12.35
C VAL A 48 -3.70 -6.60 -11.92
N PRO A 49 -4.71 -6.33 -11.07
CA PRO A 49 -4.84 -5.04 -10.42
C PRO A 49 -3.79 -4.86 -9.32
N HIS A 50 -2.95 -3.86 -9.46
CA HIS A 50 -2.12 -3.34 -8.38
C HIS A 50 -2.90 -2.29 -7.59
N TRP A 51 -3.31 -2.62 -6.37
CA TRP A 51 -4.09 -1.72 -5.52
C TRP A 51 -3.23 -0.66 -4.81
N TYR A 52 -3.78 0.54 -4.74
CA TYR A 52 -3.23 1.70 -4.04
C TYR A 52 -4.33 2.42 -3.26
N HIS A 53 -3.94 3.08 -2.17
CA HIS A 53 -4.79 4.11 -1.57
C HIS A 53 -5.03 5.25 -2.55
N PHE A 54 -6.17 5.93 -2.44
CA PHE A 54 -6.50 7.09 -3.27
C PHE A 54 -5.38 8.14 -3.29
N SER A 55 -4.81 8.50 -2.12
CA SER A 55 -3.70 9.45 -2.03
C SER A 55 -2.36 8.88 -2.51
N CYS A 56 -2.14 7.57 -2.35
CA CYS A 56 -0.90 6.91 -2.76
C CYS A 56 -0.79 6.80 -4.28
N PHE A 57 -1.90 6.64 -4.98
CA PHE A 57 -1.96 6.52 -6.43
C PHE A 57 -1.28 7.71 -7.11
N TRP A 58 -1.62 8.93 -6.70
CA TRP A 58 -1.07 10.16 -7.27
C TRP A 58 0.42 10.36 -6.96
N LYS A 59 0.90 9.82 -5.83
CA LYS A 59 2.34 9.87 -5.46
C LYS A 59 3.23 8.98 -6.32
N VAL A 60 2.66 8.11 -7.15
CA VAL A 60 3.42 7.28 -8.10
C VAL A 60 3.66 8.05 -9.41
N GLY A 61 2.99 9.18 -9.63
CA GLY A 61 3.15 10.00 -10.83
C GLY A 61 2.28 9.56 -12.00
N HIS A 62 1.15 8.89 -11.72
CA HIS A 62 0.17 8.58 -12.76
C HIS A 62 -0.65 9.82 -13.10
N SER A 63 -0.54 10.26 -14.35
CA SER A 63 -1.37 11.31 -14.93
C SER A 63 -2.57 10.67 -15.61
N ILE A 64 -3.77 10.99 -15.12
CA ILE A 64 -5.04 10.60 -15.76
C ILE A 64 -5.60 11.85 -16.40
N TRP A 65 -5.86 11.81 -17.70
CA TRP A 65 -6.38 12.96 -18.43
C TRP A 65 -7.92 12.93 -18.48
N HIS A 66 -8.49 11.75 -18.70
CA HIS A 66 -9.93 11.52 -18.76
C HIS A 66 -10.35 10.39 -17.80
N PRO A 67 -10.63 10.70 -16.52
CA PRO A 67 -10.95 9.69 -15.53
C PRO A 67 -12.23 8.90 -15.82
N GLU A 68 -13.14 9.45 -16.63
CA GLU A 68 -14.39 8.79 -17.02
C GLU A 68 -14.19 7.65 -18.03
N VAL A 69 -13.17 7.76 -18.88
CA VAL A 69 -12.91 6.79 -19.97
C VAL A 69 -11.80 5.83 -19.57
N GLU A 70 -10.72 6.37 -19.00
CA GLU A 70 -9.51 5.62 -18.66
C GLU A 70 -9.64 4.77 -17.40
N VAL A 71 -10.53 5.15 -16.48
CA VAL A 71 -10.70 4.48 -15.18
C VAL A 71 -11.97 3.64 -15.18
N ASP A 72 -11.81 2.33 -15.05
CA ASP A 72 -12.92 1.41 -14.88
C ASP A 72 -13.62 1.63 -13.52
N GLY A 73 -14.94 1.51 -13.48
CA GLY A 73 -15.71 1.68 -12.24
C GLY A 73 -15.94 3.13 -11.81
N PHE A 74 -15.51 4.12 -12.61
CA PHE A 74 -15.76 5.54 -12.31
C PHE A 74 -17.26 5.85 -12.18
N SER A 75 -18.08 5.30 -13.08
CA SER A 75 -19.54 5.49 -13.07
C SER A 75 -20.25 4.84 -11.89
N GLU A 76 -19.63 3.85 -11.23
CA GLU A 76 -20.19 3.17 -10.05
C GLU A 76 -19.94 3.95 -8.74
N LEU A 77 -19.05 4.96 -8.78
CA LEU A 77 -18.77 5.81 -7.63
C LEU A 77 -19.92 6.78 -7.34
N ARG A 78 -20.00 7.24 -6.10
CA ARG A 78 -20.89 8.37 -5.75
C ARG A 78 -20.45 9.63 -6.48
N TRP A 79 -21.42 10.49 -6.82
CA TRP A 79 -21.15 11.75 -7.52
C TRP A 79 -20.11 12.63 -6.81
N ASP A 80 -20.13 12.70 -5.48
CA ASP A 80 -19.11 13.44 -4.69
C ASP A 80 -17.68 12.90 -4.93
N ASP A 81 -17.53 11.56 -4.93
CA ASP A 81 -16.24 10.92 -5.17
C ASP A 81 -15.82 11.01 -6.64
N GLN A 82 -16.76 11.01 -7.57
CA GLN A 82 -16.48 11.29 -8.99
C GLN A 82 -15.87 12.68 -9.18
N GLN A 83 -16.46 13.71 -8.55
CA GLN A 83 -15.92 15.07 -8.58
C GLN A 83 -14.54 15.15 -7.91
N LYS A 84 -14.36 14.43 -6.79
CA LYS A 84 -13.07 14.35 -6.08
C LYS A 84 -11.98 13.76 -6.97
N VAL A 85 -12.27 12.66 -7.67
CA VAL A 85 -11.32 12.03 -8.59
C VAL A 85 -11.00 12.96 -9.77
N LYS A 86 -12.01 13.58 -10.39
CA LYS A 86 -11.84 14.56 -11.48
C LYS A 86 -10.92 15.71 -11.07
N LYS A 87 -11.25 16.37 -9.95
CA LYS A 87 -10.45 17.48 -9.40
C LYS A 87 -9.03 17.07 -9.04
N THR A 88 -8.83 15.85 -8.52
CA THR A 88 -7.49 15.37 -8.14
C THR A 88 -6.65 15.00 -9.36
N ALA A 89 -7.28 14.45 -10.40
CA ALA A 89 -6.63 14.15 -11.68
C ALA A 89 -6.12 15.43 -12.34
N GLU A 90 -6.95 16.47 -12.39
CA GLU A 90 -6.58 17.79 -12.94
C GLU A 90 -5.50 18.48 -12.10
N ALA A 91 -5.55 18.34 -10.76
CA ALA A 91 -4.56 18.90 -9.85
C ALA A 91 -3.21 18.15 -9.84
N GLY A 92 -3.12 16.99 -10.49
CA GLY A 92 -1.90 16.16 -10.47
C GLY A 92 -1.60 15.52 -9.11
N GLY A 93 -2.59 15.45 -8.21
CA GLY A 93 -2.50 14.68 -6.96
C GLY A 93 -3.01 15.38 -5.70
N VAL A 94 -3.38 14.57 -4.71
CA VAL A 94 -3.80 15.04 -3.39
C VAL A 94 -2.86 14.51 -2.31
N THR A 95 -2.22 15.41 -1.57
CA THR A 95 -1.44 15.13 -0.36
C THR A 95 -2.33 15.27 0.88
N GLY A 96 -3.51 14.66 0.85
CA GLY A 96 -4.46 14.71 1.97
C GLY A 96 -4.71 13.31 2.53
N ALA A 97 -4.55 13.15 3.84
CA ALA A 97 -4.91 11.94 4.57
C ALA A 97 -6.42 11.67 4.40
N TYR A 98 -6.78 10.71 3.55
CA TYR A 98 -8.13 10.16 3.53
C TYR A 98 -8.34 9.41 4.84
N THR A 99 -9.02 10.05 5.80
CA THR A 99 -9.56 9.38 6.98
C THR A 99 -10.88 8.75 6.54
N PRO A 100 -10.97 7.41 6.36
CA PRO A 100 -12.26 6.79 6.19
C PRO A 100 -13.08 7.10 7.44
N GLY A 101 -14.19 7.82 7.25
CA GLY A 101 -15.14 8.17 8.29
C GLY A 101 -15.58 6.92 9.04
N LYS A 102 -15.69 7.07 10.36
CA LYS A 102 -16.17 6.05 11.28
C LYS A 102 -17.49 5.44 10.80
N ALA A 103 -17.47 4.14 10.52
CA ALA A 103 -18.59 3.22 10.72
C ALA A 103 -17.97 1.94 11.30
N ALA A 104 -17.92 1.85 12.63
CA ALA A 104 -18.84 1.05 13.43
C ALA A 104 -18.61 -0.47 13.25
N GLY A 105 -17.93 -1.07 14.24
CA GLY A 105 -18.16 -2.45 14.64
C GLY A 105 -17.45 -3.56 13.86
N VAL A 106 -16.11 -3.57 13.85
CA VAL A 106 -15.39 -4.85 13.89
C VAL A 106 -14.62 -4.87 15.20
N THR A 107 -15.16 -5.58 16.17
CA THR A 107 -14.35 -6.10 17.27
C THR A 107 -13.29 -7.00 16.65
N PRO A 108 -11.99 -6.81 16.94
CA PRO A 108 -11.05 -7.89 16.68
C PRO A 108 -11.53 -9.07 17.51
N ASN A 109 -11.63 -10.25 16.90
CA ASN A 109 -11.86 -11.49 17.63
C ASN A 109 -10.48 -12.01 18.11
N PRO A 110 -10.10 -11.86 19.40
CA PRO A 110 -8.96 -12.55 19.95
C PRO A 110 -9.39 -13.96 20.37
N SER A 111 -9.56 -14.85 19.38
CA SER A 111 -9.66 -16.29 19.65
C SER A 111 -8.63 -17.05 18.81
N ALA A 112 -7.37 -16.80 19.16
CA ALA A 112 -6.32 -17.79 19.01
C ALA A 112 -5.85 -18.10 20.44
N SER A 113 -6.50 -19.11 21.02
CA SER A 113 -6.24 -19.63 22.35
C SER A 113 -4.79 -20.07 22.48
N ARG A 114 -4.23 -19.69 23.62
CA ARG A 114 -2.91 -20.01 24.12
C ARG A 114 -2.71 -21.53 24.20
N GLY A 115 -1.51 -21.97 23.87
CA GLY A 115 -0.97 -23.31 24.17
C GLY A 115 0.54 -23.29 23.92
N LEU A 116 1.29 -22.58 24.78
CA LEU A 116 2.13 -23.17 25.82
C LEU A 116 3.50 -23.62 25.29
N PHE A 117 4.45 -22.70 25.38
CA PHE A 117 5.87 -23.00 25.42
C PHE A 117 6.19 -23.98 26.55
N PRO A 118 7.13 -24.92 26.32
CA PRO A 118 8.16 -25.19 27.30
C PRO A 118 9.50 -24.65 26.80
N ARG A 119 10.09 -23.75 27.61
CA ARG A 119 11.52 -23.46 27.58
C ARG A 119 12.28 -24.78 27.75
N VAL A 120 13.08 -25.16 26.76
CA VAL A 120 14.26 -25.98 27.04
C VAL A 120 15.49 -25.09 26.95
N ARG A 121 16.13 -24.96 28.12
CA ARG A 121 17.43 -24.34 28.33
C ARG A 121 18.49 -25.38 27.95
N LYS A 122 19.53 -24.97 27.22
CA LYS A 122 20.89 -25.49 27.38
C LYS A 122 21.90 -24.64 26.60
N SER A 123 22.55 -23.74 27.34
CA SER A 123 24.01 -23.47 27.22
C SER A 123 24.77 -24.66 27.85
N PRO A 124 26.12 -24.80 27.79
CA PRO A 124 27.18 -23.84 27.43
C PRO A 124 28.22 -24.47 26.46
N LEU A 125 29.26 -23.84 25.90
CA LEU A 125 30.54 -23.35 26.43
C LEU A 125 31.28 -22.85 25.15
N ALA A 126 31.69 -21.59 25.04
CA ALA A 126 32.97 -21.03 25.50
C ALA A 126 34.03 -20.94 24.38
N CYS A 127 35.00 -20.07 24.66
CA CYS A 127 36.23 -19.75 23.95
C CYS A 127 36.11 -18.73 22.81
N SER A 128 36.83 -17.61 22.77
CA SER A 128 37.62 -16.82 23.72
C SER A 128 38.36 -15.76 22.89
N LEU A 129 38.50 -14.55 23.43
CA LEU A 129 39.59 -13.58 23.16
C LEU A 129 39.64 -12.97 21.72
N SER A 130 40.00 -11.72 21.47
CA SER A 130 40.71 -10.71 22.26
C SER A 130 40.39 -9.29 21.80
N VAL A 131 40.57 -8.39 22.75
CA VAL A 131 40.64 -6.92 22.73
C VAL A 131 41.80 -6.35 21.90
N ALA A 132 41.62 -5.16 21.30
CA ALA A 132 42.57 -4.03 21.22
C ALA A 132 41.93 -2.93 20.33
N HIS A 133 41.36 -1.86 20.86
CA HIS A 133 41.98 -0.58 21.27
C HIS A 133 42.93 0.11 20.27
N VAL A 134 42.46 1.30 19.84
CA VAL A 134 43.14 2.60 19.69
C VAL A 134 44.15 2.82 18.54
N HIS A 135 43.83 3.73 17.62
CA HIS A 135 44.63 4.96 17.52
C HIS A 135 43.89 6.11 16.82
N THR A 136 44.00 7.27 17.48
CA THR A 136 43.74 8.63 17.03
C THR A 136 44.88 9.12 16.13
N GLU A 137 44.80 10.40 15.73
CA GLU A 137 45.75 11.27 15.00
C GLU A 137 45.60 11.25 13.46
N ASN A 138 45.04 12.28 12.79
CA ASN A 138 45.45 13.69 12.63
C ASN A 138 46.68 13.89 11.71
N ILE A 139 46.49 14.44 10.49
CA ILE A 139 47.41 15.34 9.75
C ILE A 139 46.70 15.79 8.44
N PHE A 140 46.29 17.07 8.28
CA PHE A 140 46.92 18.15 7.49
C PHE A 140 47.10 17.90 5.98
N SER A 141 46.53 18.74 5.10
CA SER A 141 47.20 19.94 4.56
C SER A 141 46.53 20.49 3.27
N ASP A 142 46.26 21.79 3.29
CA ASP A 142 46.37 22.83 2.25
C ASP A 142 46.63 22.43 0.78
N ALA A 143 45.71 22.82 -0.12
CA ALA A 143 45.97 23.33 -1.47
C ALA A 143 44.73 24.02 -2.05
#